data_AF-D8V8Q8-F1
#
_entry.id   AF-D8V8Q8-F1
#
_cell.length_a   1.000
_cell.length_b   1.000
_cell.length_c   1.000
_cell.angle_alpha   90.00
_cell.angle_beta   90.00
_cell.angle_gamma   90.00
#
_symmetry.space_group_name_H-M   'P 1'
#
loop_
_entity.id
_entity.type
_entity.pdbx_description
1 polymer ?
#
loop_
_entity_poly.entity_id
_entity_poly.type
_entity_poly.pdbx_seq_one_letter_code
_entity_poly.pdbx_strand_id
1 'polypeptide(L)'
;NDMKEIANDNDKVEEIFNRIIEKVKIPAELEDVIYRLKHHEYNSNDYFCRKYNNKNLYSRMQHNIDTIWTDLVKNSSDINKGVLIPPRRKNLFLNIKDTQICQYKRDPKLFKDFIYSSAFTEVEMLKNAYGEAKTKVAHSMKYSFADIGNIIKGDDMMENNSSDKIGKILGGDGVGQNEKRKAWWDMNKYHVWESMLCGYQKGKNNTHSEKLDEAWCDLPMEGDIPQFLRWFQEWTETFCVHDRLYDKLNSECISAECTNGSVDNSKCTHACVNYKNYVLSKKTEYEIQKNKYDTEFKNQNGNDKDAPDYIKDKCNNNCDCISYHIDDKKNWKEPYETLDNMKLKGICDCPKPLPLFSDNTSDILQKTIPFGVALALGSIAFLFMK
;
A
#
# COMPACT_ATOMS: atom_id res chain seq x y z
N ASN A 1 -25.10 37.70 30.63
CA ASN A 1 -24.10 36.63 30.61
C ASN A 1 -24.15 35.92 29.28
N ASP A 2 -23.00 35.98 28.60
CA ASP A 2 -22.45 34.96 27.71
C ASP A 2 -22.92 34.87 26.25
N MET A 3 -23.04 36.01 25.55
CA MET A 3 -23.06 36.04 24.07
C MET A 3 -22.34 37.26 23.46
N LYS A 4 -21.21 37.66 24.05
CA LYS A 4 -20.30 38.65 23.44
C LYS A 4 -18.85 38.32 23.81
N GLU A 5 -18.27 37.29 23.19
CA GLU A 5 -16.80 37.15 23.10
C GLU A 5 -16.34 35.98 22.20
N ILE A 6 -16.86 35.80 20.98
CA ILE A 6 -16.26 34.85 20.00
C ILE A 6 -16.27 35.45 18.59
N ALA A 7 -15.76 36.68 18.45
CA ALA A 7 -15.52 37.29 17.15
C ALA A 7 -14.16 37.99 17.05
N ASN A 8 -13.23 37.73 17.98
CA ASN A 8 -11.93 38.41 18.03
C ASN A 8 -10.79 37.46 18.46
N ASP A 9 -10.79 36.24 17.92
CA ASP A 9 -9.79 35.20 18.30
C ASP A 9 -8.73 34.96 17.21
N ASN A 10 -8.94 35.37 15.96
CA ASN A 10 -7.92 35.22 14.91
C ASN A 10 -6.69 36.10 15.17
N ASP A 11 -6.88 37.37 15.54
CA ASP A 11 -5.76 38.28 15.83
C ASP A 11 -4.99 37.84 17.09
N LYS A 12 -5.68 37.27 18.09
CA LYS A 12 -5.04 36.69 19.27
C LYS A 12 -4.30 35.40 18.96
N VAL A 13 -4.84 34.53 18.11
CA VAL A 13 -4.16 33.31 17.66
C VAL A 13 -2.93 33.67 16.84
N GLU A 14 -3.01 34.68 15.97
CA GLU A 14 -1.90 35.16 15.15
C GLU A 14 -0.83 35.86 16.02
N GLU A 15 -1.22 36.67 17.00
CA GLU A 15 -0.30 37.28 17.97
C GLU A 15 0.36 36.24 18.87
N ILE A 16 -0.38 35.21 19.32
CA ILE A 16 0.16 34.09 20.10
C ILE A 16 1.12 33.25 19.23
N PHE A 17 0.75 32.97 17.97
CA PHE A 17 1.59 32.24 17.03
C PHE A 17 2.89 33.01 16.72
N ASN A 18 2.80 34.32 16.49
CA ASN A 18 3.95 35.19 16.28
C ASN A 18 4.84 35.29 17.53
N ARG A 19 4.25 35.39 18.73
CA ARG A 19 4.99 35.33 20.01
C ARG A 19 5.61 33.96 20.29
N ILE A 20 5.03 32.88 19.78
CA ILE A 20 5.61 31.53 19.85
C ILE A 20 6.78 31.41 18.86
N ILE A 21 6.64 31.91 17.63
CA ILE A 21 7.71 31.95 16.62
C ILE A 21 8.90 32.78 17.13
N GLU A 22 8.67 33.96 17.71
CA GLU A 22 9.75 34.78 18.30
C GLU A 22 10.49 34.06 19.44
N LYS A 23 9.83 33.12 20.15
CA LYS A 23 10.43 32.35 21.24
C LYS A 23 11.12 31.07 20.78
N VAL A 24 10.74 30.52 19.63
CA VAL A 24 11.41 29.37 19.03
C VAL A 24 12.49 29.91 18.10
N LYS A 25 13.72 30.03 18.60
CA LYS A 25 14.88 30.33 17.73
C LYS A 25 15.08 29.17 16.74
N ILE A 26 14.51 29.29 15.56
CA ILE A 26 14.76 28.37 14.45
C ILE A 26 16.21 28.63 14.00
N PRO A 27 17.05 27.59 13.86
CA PRO A 27 18.38 27.78 13.30
C PRO A 27 18.30 28.41 11.91
N ALA A 28 19.13 29.42 11.61
CA ALA A 28 19.11 30.11 10.31
C ALA A 28 19.23 29.16 9.10
N GLU A 29 20.01 28.08 9.23
CA GLU A 29 20.12 27.03 8.20
C GLU A 29 18.79 26.30 7.93
N LEU A 30 17.94 26.18 8.95
CA LEU A 30 16.61 25.55 8.84
C LEU A 30 15.60 26.55 8.28
N GLU A 31 15.68 27.83 8.66
CA GLU A 31 14.85 28.90 8.08
C GLU A 31 15.05 29.00 6.56
N ASP A 32 16.30 28.95 6.10
CA ASP A 32 16.69 28.97 4.70
C ASP A 32 16.11 27.79 3.90
N VAL A 33 16.09 26.58 4.47
CA VAL A 33 15.48 25.41 3.82
C VAL A 33 13.96 25.53 3.78
N ILE A 34 13.34 25.96 4.89
CA ILE A 34 11.90 26.19 4.93
C ILE A 34 11.50 27.24 3.91
N TYR A 35 12.29 28.32 3.78
CA TYR A 35 12.06 29.37 2.80
C TYR A 35 12.11 28.80 1.38
N ARG A 36 13.14 28.02 1.02
CA ARG A 36 13.22 27.38 -0.30
C ARG A 36 12.05 26.45 -0.61
N LEU A 37 11.64 25.63 0.36
CA LEU A 37 10.47 24.74 0.22
C LEU A 37 9.19 25.54 -0.06
N LYS A 38 8.98 26.64 0.68
CA LYS A 38 7.78 27.50 0.54
C LYS A 38 7.77 28.38 -0.73
N HIS A 39 8.94 28.77 -1.25
CA HIS A 39 9.05 29.70 -2.39
C HIS A 39 9.47 28.99 -3.69
N HIS A 40 9.58 27.66 -3.68
CA HIS A 40 9.87 26.83 -4.86
C HIS A 40 11.15 27.21 -5.62
N GLU A 41 12.18 27.70 -4.94
CA GLU A 41 13.42 28.20 -5.58
C GLU A 41 14.40 27.10 -6.05
N TYR A 42 13.92 25.86 -6.24
CA TYR A 42 14.73 24.72 -6.67
C TYR A 42 14.99 24.75 -8.19
N ASN A 43 16.23 25.05 -8.60
CA ASN A 43 16.70 24.96 -9.98
C ASN A 43 17.67 23.78 -10.20
N SER A 44 17.83 23.38 -11.47
CA SER A 44 18.64 22.23 -11.90
C SER A 44 20.16 22.37 -11.68
N ASN A 45 20.66 23.56 -11.35
CA ASN A 45 22.08 23.86 -11.14
C ASN A 45 22.44 24.01 -9.65
N ASP A 46 21.55 23.61 -8.75
CA ASP A 46 21.66 23.96 -7.35
C ASP A 46 22.83 23.27 -6.64
N TYR A 47 23.83 24.09 -6.34
CA TYR A 47 25.01 23.73 -5.56
C TYR A 47 24.65 23.12 -4.20
N PHE A 48 23.47 23.46 -3.64
CA PHE A 48 23.05 22.93 -2.36
C PHE A 48 22.70 21.44 -2.40
N CYS A 49 22.20 20.90 -3.51
CA CYS A 49 21.93 19.46 -3.62
C CYS A 49 23.22 18.61 -3.55
N ARG A 50 24.39 19.20 -3.80
CA ARG A 50 25.68 18.53 -3.62
C ARG A 50 25.94 18.13 -2.18
N LYS A 51 25.34 18.82 -1.19
CA LYS A 51 25.50 18.49 0.23
C LYS A 51 24.87 17.14 0.60
N TYR A 52 23.86 16.70 -0.15
CA TYR A 52 23.10 15.48 0.14
C TYR A 52 23.57 14.24 -0.63
N ASN A 53 24.20 14.46 -1.79
CA ASN A 53 24.62 13.41 -2.71
C ASN A 53 25.97 12.78 -2.28
N ASN A 54 25.91 11.77 -1.39
CA ASN A 54 27.09 11.02 -0.97
C ASN A 54 27.33 9.80 -1.88
N LYS A 55 28.30 9.94 -2.80
CA LYS A 55 28.68 8.91 -3.80
C LYS A 55 29.12 7.55 -3.22
N ASN A 56 29.40 7.46 -1.92
CA ASN A 56 29.89 6.23 -1.30
C ASN A 56 28.80 5.21 -0.92
N LEU A 57 27.52 5.57 -0.98
CA LEU A 57 26.40 4.66 -0.71
C LEU A 57 25.90 3.91 -1.96
N TYR A 58 26.32 4.32 -3.15
CA TYR A 58 25.86 3.83 -4.45
C TYR A 58 26.22 2.37 -4.75
N SER A 59 27.28 1.83 -4.14
CA SER A 59 27.72 0.45 -4.37
C SER A 59 26.81 -0.62 -3.77
N ARG A 60 25.74 -0.24 -3.07
CA ARG A 60 24.75 -1.16 -2.46
C ARG A 60 23.41 -1.22 -3.21
N MET A 61 23.31 -0.57 -4.37
CA MET A 61 22.11 -0.56 -5.21
C MET A 61 21.99 -1.85 -6.01
N GLN A 62 21.28 -2.87 -5.50
CA GLN A 62 21.12 -4.09 -6.30
C GLN A 62 19.90 -4.95 -5.99
N HIS A 63 18.72 -4.36 -5.77
CA HIS A 63 17.49 -5.17 -5.72
C HIS A 63 16.35 -4.52 -6.49
N ASN A 64 15.64 -5.34 -7.26
CA ASN A 64 14.30 -5.00 -7.74
C ASN A 64 13.39 -4.84 -6.51
N ILE A 65 12.52 -3.82 -6.50
CA ILE A 65 11.49 -3.72 -5.49
C ILE A 65 10.60 -4.96 -5.63
N ASP A 66 10.52 -5.76 -4.57
CA ASP A 66 9.61 -6.91 -4.45
C ASP A 66 8.15 -6.42 -4.64
N THR A 67 7.22 -7.30 -4.98
CA THR A 67 5.78 -6.96 -5.10
C THR A 67 4.94 -7.56 -3.97
N ILE A 68 5.56 -8.38 -3.12
CA ILE A 68 4.87 -9.16 -2.09
C ILE A 68 4.79 -8.39 -0.78
N TRP A 69 3.57 -8.26 -0.25
CA TRP A 69 3.29 -7.74 1.08
C TRP A 69 3.54 -8.83 2.12
N THR A 70 4.29 -8.53 3.17
CA THR A 70 4.74 -9.52 4.18
C THR A 70 4.34 -9.13 5.59
N ASP A 71 4.23 -10.09 6.50
CA ASP A 71 3.82 -9.92 7.90
C ASP A 71 5.00 -9.90 8.89
N LEU A 72 6.22 -9.61 8.43
CA LEU A 72 7.46 -9.53 9.24
C LEU A 72 7.52 -8.26 10.11
N VAL A 73 6.46 -8.02 10.90
CA VAL A 73 6.26 -6.86 11.77
C VAL A 73 6.51 -7.21 13.23
N LYS A 74 7.03 -6.24 14.00
CA LYS A 74 7.29 -6.40 15.44
C LYS A 74 6.00 -6.79 16.15
N ASN A 75 6.01 -7.77 17.05
CA ASN A 75 4.81 -8.17 17.81
C ASN A 75 3.61 -8.53 16.89
N SER A 76 3.87 -9.25 15.80
CA SER A 76 2.87 -9.69 14.81
C SER A 76 1.75 -10.57 15.38
N SER A 77 1.97 -11.23 16.52
CA SER A 77 0.96 -12.01 17.23
C SER A 77 0.07 -11.18 18.16
N ASP A 78 0.46 -9.93 18.46
CA ASP A 78 -0.14 -9.07 19.48
C ASP A 78 -0.64 -7.75 18.86
N ILE A 79 -0.06 -6.61 19.27
CA ILE A 79 -0.50 -5.26 18.89
C ILE A 79 -0.36 -4.96 17.40
N ASN A 80 0.51 -5.68 16.66
CA ASN A 80 0.65 -5.51 15.21
C ASN A 80 0.04 -6.68 14.43
N LYS A 81 -0.84 -7.46 15.06
CA LYS A 81 -1.63 -8.47 14.36
C LYS A 81 -2.45 -7.82 13.27
N GLY A 82 -2.24 -8.29 12.04
CA GLY A 82 -2.94 -7.79 10.86
C GLY A 82 -2.25 -6.65 10.12
N VAL A 83 -1.04 -6.26 10.52
CA VAL A 83 -0.21 -5.32 9.75
C VAL A 83 0.53 -6.08 8.65
N LEU A 84 0.48 -5.55 7.44
CA LEU A 84 1.30 -6.00 6.32
C LEU A 84 2.30 -4.90 5.93
N ILE A 85 3.52 -5.30 5.60
CA ILE A 85 4.61 -4.39 5.23
C ILE A 85 4.55 -4.11 3.72
N PRO A 86 4.50 -2.83 3.31
CA PRO A 86 4.60 -2.46 1.91
C PRO A 86 5.93 -2.94 1.32
N PRO A 87 5.93 -3.49 0.09
CA PRO A 87 7.17 -3.89 -0.57
C PRO A 87 8.16 -2.73 -0.72
N ARG A 88 7.66 -1.50 -0.93
CA ARG A 88 8.47 -0.27 -0.90
C ARG A 88 9.20 -0.12 0.44
N ARG A 89 8.49 -0.21 1.57
CA ARG A 89 9.06 -0.12 2.92
C ARG A 89 10.10 -1.20 3.17
N LYS A 90 9.87 -2.44 2.76
CA LYS A 90 10.84 -3.56 2.88
C LYS A 90 12.16 -3.24 2.17
N ASN A 91 12.09 -2.53 1.05
CA ASN A 91 13.24 -2.14 0.24
C ASN A 91 13.79 -0.74 0.57
N LEU A 92 13.23 -0.05 1.57
CA LEU A 92 13.62 1.31 1.94
C LEU A 92 15.09 1.37 2.39
N PHE A 93 15.85 2.29 1.82
CA PHE A 93 17.30 2.37 2.05
C PHE A 93 17.70 3.10 3.35
N LEU A 94 17.54 2.44 4.50
CA LEU A 94 18.00 2.97 5.81
C LEU A 94 18.48 1.85 6.73
N ASN A 95 19.71 1.39 6.50
CA ASN A 95 20.33 0.31 7.28
C ASN A 95 21.61 0.77 7.99
N ILE A 96 21.57 0.81 9.32
CA ILE A 96 22.71 1.10 10.19
C ILE A 96 23.29 -0.22 10.71
N LYS A 97 24.61 -0.41 10.57
CA LYS A 97 25.32 -1.55 11.17
C LYS A 97 25.71 -1.24 12.61
N ASP A 98 25.77 -2.27 13.46
CA ASP A 98 26.17 -2.10 14.86
C ASP A 98 27.56 -1.47 15.02
N THR A 99 28.48 -1.79 14.10
CA THR A 99 29.84 -1.22 14.05
C THR A 99 29.87 0.29 13.80
N GLN A 100 28.78 0.88 13.29
CA GLN A 100 28.70 2.31 12.97
C GLN A 100 28.08 3.15 14.11
N ILE A 101 27.47 2.51 15.12
CA ILE A 101 26.75 3.20 16.21
C ILE A 101 27.68 4.19 16.93
N CYS A 102 28.86 3.75 17.36
CA CYS A 102 29.82 4.60 18.08
C CYS A 102 30.32 5.76 17.23
N GLN A 103 30.48 5.55 15.92
CA GLN A 103 30.93 6.59 14.99
C GLN A 103 29.88 7.69 14.86
N TYR A 104 28.63 7.31 14.60
CA TYR A 104 27.52 8.25 14.48
C TYR A 104 27.18 8.95 15.80
N LYS A 105 27.36 8.29 16.94
CA LYS A 105 27.17 8.90 18.27
C LYS A 105 28.21 9.98 18.56
N ARG A 106 29.46 9.80 18.10
CA ARG A 106 30.56 10.76 18.30
C ARG A 106 30.51 11.93 17.31
N ASP A 107 29.98 11.70 16.12
CA ASP A 107 29.88 12.70 15.06
C ASP A 107 28.42 12.88 14.60
N PRO A 108 27.67 13.80 15.24
CA PRO A 108 26.29 14.09 14.86
C PRO A 108 26.12 14.61 13.43
N LYS A 109 27.16 15.25 12.87
CA LYS A 109 27.12 15.73 11.49
C LYS A 109 27.16 14.54 10.54
N LEU A 110 28.07 13.59 10.77
CA LEU A 110 28.14 12.37 9.98
C LEU A 110 26.85 11.55 10.03
N PHE A 111 26.17 11.51 11.19
CA PHE A 111 24.86 10.87 11.30
C PHE A 111 23.79 11.58 10.45
N LYS A 112 23.72 12.92 10.51
CA LYS A 112 22.83 13.73 9.66
C LYS A 112 23.09 13.48 8.18
N ASP A 113 24.35 13.56 7.76
CA ASP A 113 24.77 13.34 6.38
C ASP A 113 24.37 11.93 5.90
N PHE A 114 24.52 10.90 6.75
CA PHE A 114 24.05 9.56 6.44
C PHE A 114 22.53 9.49 6.22
N ILE A 115 21.72 10.05 7.13
CA ILE A 115 20.25 10.03 7.00
C ILE A 115 19.81 10.77 5.73
N TYR A 116 20.40 11.94 5.45
CA TYR A 116 20.05 12.71 4.25
C TYR A 116 20.41 11.96 2.99
N SER A 117 21.61 11.39 2.91
CA SER A 117 22.00 10.58 1.74
C SER A 117 21.17 9.30 1.62
N SER A 118 20.73 8.70 2.73
CA SER A 118 19.79 7.57 2.70
C SER A 118 18.46 7.96 2.05
N ALA A 119 17.89 9.11 2.44
CA ALA A 119 16.66 9.65 1.86
C ALA A 119 16.86 10.01 0.37
N PHE A 120 18.01 10.55 0.00
CA PHE A 120 18.38 10.83 -1.37
C PHE A 120 18.39 9.56 -2.23
N THR A 121 19.11 8.53 -1.77
CA THR A 121 19.28 7.26 -2.49
C THR A 121 17.97 6.48 -2.58
N GLU A 122 17.10 6.57 -1.57
CA GLU A 122 15.74 6.03 -1.62
C GLU A 122 14.99 6.53 -2.87
N VAL A 123 15.06 7.83 -3.18
CA VAL A 123 14.41 8.38 -4.37
C VAL A 123 15.01 7.84 -5.66
N GLU A 124 16.33 7.67 -5.73
CA GLU A 124 16.98 7.04 -6.88
C GLU A 124 16.50 5.58 -7.07
N MET A 125 16.23 4.85 -5.97
CA MET A 125 15.66 3.51 -6.02
C MET A 125 14.21 3.51 -6.51
N LEU A 126 13.38 4.43 -6.01
CA LEU A 126 12.00 4.59 -6.48
C LEU A 126 11.94 4.93 -7.97
N LYS A 127 12.82 5.82 -8.46
CA LYS A 127 12.93 6.14 -9.89
C LYS A 127 13.34 4.93 -10.73
N ASN A 128 14.25 4.10 -10.24
CA ASN A 128 14.63 2.88 -10.93
C ASN A 128 13.49 1.86 -11.00
N ALA A 129 12.67 1.77 -9.95
CA ALA A 129 11.55 0.84 -9.88
C ALA A 129 10.35 1.27 -10.73
N TYR A 130 10.01 2.56 -10.72
CA TYR A 130 8.80 3.08 -11.39
C TYR A 130 9.09 3.73 -12.76
N GLY A 131 10.36 3.91 -13.14
CA GLY A 131 10.75 4.45 -14.43
C GLY A 131 10.30 5.90 -14.61
N GLU A 132 9.69 6.18 -15.77
CA GLU A 132 9.22 7.53 -16.15
C GLU A 132 7.87 7.93 -15.51
N ALA A 133 7.30 7.09 -14.65
CA ALA A 133 6.03 7.36 -13.98
C ALA A 133 6.22 8.40 -12.84
N LYS A 134 6.40 9.67 -13.22
CA LYS A 134 6.73 10.79 -12.33
C LYS A 134 5.81 10.91 -11.12
N THR A 135 4.50 10.81 -11.34
CA THR A 135 3.48 10.89 -10.28
C THR A 135 3.58 9.72 -9.30
N LYS A 136 3.86 8.50 -9.77
CA LYS A 136 4.07 7.33 -8.91
C LYS A 136 5.31 7.49 -8.04
N VAL A 137 6.41 7.98 -8.62
CA VAL A 137 7.64 8.26 -7.87
C VAL A 137 7.38 9.29 -6.78
N ALA A 138 6.78 10.43 -7.13
CA ALA A 138 6.47 11.50 -6.17
C ALA A 138 5.54 11.02 -5.05
N HIS A 139 4.54 10.21 -5.37
CA HIS A 139 3.64 9.64 -4.37
C HIS A 139 4.37 8.67 -3.42
N SER A 140 5.17 7.75 -3.95
CA SER A 140 5.97 6.82 -3.15
C SER A 140 7.04 7.53 -2.29
N MET A 141 7.56 8.68 -2.74
CA MET A 141 8.48 9.50 -1.94
C MET A 141 7.82 9.97 -0.63
N LYS A 142 6.54 10.36 -0.66
CA LYS A 142 5.83 10.82 0.55
C LYS A 142 5.68 9.70 1.58
N TYR A 143 5.36 8.48 1.13
CA TYR A 143 5.34 7.31 2.01
C TYR A 143 6.71 6.96 2.58
N SER A 144 7.76 6.95 1.75
CA SER A 144 9.13 6.70 2.22
C SER A 144 9.63 7.78 3.19
N PHE A 145 9.30 9.05 2.95
CA PHE A 145 9.59 10.14 3.88
C PHE A 145 8.96 9.90 5.25
N ALA A 146 7.67 9.57 5.29
CA ALA A 146 6.97 9.31 6.54
C ALA A 146 7.55 8.09 7.28
N ASP A 147 7.88 7.02 6.55
CA ASP A 147 8.50 5.82 7.13
C ASP A 147 9.92 6.08 7.66
N ILE A 148 10.73 6.89 6.99
CA ILE A 148 12.03 7.37 7.54
C ILE A 148 11.78 8.07 8.88
N GLY A 149 10.75 8.91 8.95
CA GLY A 149 10.32 9.55 10.18
C GLY A 149 9.97 8.55 11.28
N ASN A 150 9.25 7.48 10.96
CA ASN A 150 8.92 6.45 11.95
C ASN A 150 10.12 5.63 12.43
N ILE A 151 11.05 5.32 11.53
CA ILE A 151 12.29 4.63 11.90
C ILE A 151 13.11 5.50 12.86
N ILE A 152 13.16 6.82 12.63
CA ILE A 152 13.89 7.75 13.49
C ILE A 152 13.19 7.93 14.83
N LYS A 153 11.86 8.16 14.85
CA LYS A 153 11.07 8.31 16.08
C LYS A 153 10.99 7.03 16.90
N GLY A 154 11.17 5.88 16.24
CA GLY A 154 11.17 4.54 16.83
C GLY A 154 9.78 3.91 16.97
N ASP A 155 8.81 4.39 16.21
CA ASP A 155 7.45 3.86 16.10
C ASP A 155 7.21 3.10 14.78
N ASP A 156 8.28 2.79 14.02
CA ASP A 156 8.20 1.91 12.84
C ASP A 156 7.95 0.43 13.23
N MET A 157 6.96 -0.17 12.57
CA MET A 157 6.45 -1.50 12.84
C MET A 157 7.25 -2.65 12.20
N MET A 158 8.15 -2.40 11.25
CA MET A 158 8.92 -3.47 10.58
C MET A 158 9.95 -4.09 11.53
N GLU A 159 10.10 -5.41 11.53
CA GLU A 159 11.17 -6.08 12.29
C GLU A 159 12.56 -5.74 11.75
N ASN A 160 13.58 -5.91 12.61
CA ASN A 160 15.00 -5.75 12.25
C ASN A 160 15.35 -4.40 11.59
N ASN A 161 14.53 -3.37 11.80
CA ASN A 161 14.78 -2.02 11.32
C ASN A 161 15.91 -1.33 12.13
N SER A 162 16.31 -0.13 11.69
CA SER A 162 17.40 0.62 12.33
C SER A 162 17.00 1.40 13.60
N SER A 163 15.75 1.31 14.06
CA SER A 163 15.21 2.19 15.12
C SER A 163 15.97 2.10 16.44
N ASP A 164 16.30 0.89 16.88
CA ASP A 164 17.01 0.67 18.16
C ASP A 164 18.43 1.22 18.10
N LYS A 165 19.08 1.09 16.93
CA LYS A 165 20.43 1.62 16.69
C LYS A 165 20.40 3.16 16.68
N ILE A 166 19.39 3.76 16.04
CA ILE A 166 19.17 5.22 16.07
C ILE A 166 18.92 5.71 17.50
N GLY A 167 18.16 4.95 18.31
CA GLY A 167 17.99 5.22 19.73
C GLY A 167 19.32 5.32 20.47
N LYS A 168 20.23 4.37 20.26
CA LYS A 168 21.57 4.38 20.87
C LYS A 168 22.44 5.56 20.39
N ILE A 169 22.32 5.95 19.11
CA ILE A 169 23.06 7.06 18.50
C ILE A 169 22.61 8.41 19.06
N LEU A 170 21.29 8.65 19.10
CA LEU A 170 20.71 9.91 19.59
C LEU A 170 20.67 10.01 21.12
N GLY A 171 21.17 9.00 21.84
CA GLY A 171 21.37 9.00 23.28
C GLY A 171 20.10 8.69 24.09
N GLY A 172 19.44 7.58 23.73
CA GLY A 172 18.15 7.12 24.28
C GLY A 172 18.22 5.88 25.19
N ASP A 173 19.27 5.68 25.98
CA ASP A 173 19.45 4.45 26.77
C ASP A 173 18.69 4.45 28.15
N GLY A 174 17.70 5.33 28.38
CA GLY A 174 16.94 5.45 29.65
C GLY A 174 15.58 6.20 29.53
N VAL A 175 14.75 6.28 30.58
CA VAL A 175 13.37 6.84 30.55
C VAL A 175 13.29 8.25 29.89
N GLY A 176 12.34 8.47 28.96
CA GLY A 176 12.22 9.71 28.15
C GLY A 176 12.66 9.60 26.66
N GLN A 177 12.84 8.39 26.16
CA GLN A 177 13.58 8.02 24.93
C GLN A 177 13.03 8.58 23.61
N ASN A 178 11.71 8.72 23.50
CA ASN A 178 11.08 9.18 22.27
C ASN A 178 11.24 10.69 22.06
N GLU A 179 11.47 11.47 23.11
CA GLU A 179 11.49 12.93 23.01
C GLU A 179 12.70 13.43 22.23
N LYS A 180 13.91 12.90 22.51
CA LYS A 180 15.12 13.28 21.75
C LYS A 180 15.02 12.90 20.28
N ARG A 181 14.44 11.73 19.99
CA ARG A 181 14.24 11.25 18.61
C ARG A 181 13.22 12.09 17.87
N LYS A 182 12.10 12.43 18.52
CA LYS A 182 11.07 13.34 18.00
C LYS A 182 11.64 14.73 17.75
N ALA A 183 12.34 15.31 18.72
CA ALA A 183 12.99 16.61 18.57
C ALA A 183 14.01 16.60 17.40
N TRP A 184 14.81 15.54 17.28
CA TRP A 184 15.71 15.40 16.14
C TRP A 184 14.92 15.32 14.82
N TRP A 185 13.86 14.52 14.74
CA TRP A 185 13.01 14.47 13.53
C TRP A 185 12.43 15.83 13.19
N ASP A 186 11.85 16.54 14.17
CA ASP A 186 11.22 17.84 13.97
C ASP A 186 12.22 18.90 13.46
N MET A 187 13.46 18.84 13.94
CA MET A 187 14.55 19.74 13.50
C MET A 187 15.12 19.39 12.12
N ASN A 188 15.00 18.14 11.65
CA ASN A 188 15.71 17.67 10.46
C ASN A 188 14.77 17.23 9.31
N LYS A 189 13.46 17.09 9.55
CA LYS A 189 12.49 16.61 8.53
C LYS A 189 12.47 17.45 7.26
N TYR A 190 12.67 18.77 7.37
CA TYR A 190 12.78 19.67 6.21
C TYR A 190 14.02 19.39 5.36
N HIS A 191 15.17 19.12 6.00
CA HIS A 191 16.39 18.73 5.29
C HIS A 191 16.27 17.33 4.67
N VAL A 192 15.59 16.39 5.35
CA VAL A 192 15.31 15.06 4.81
C VAL A 192 14.45 15.19 3.55
N TRP A 193 13.39 15.99 3.58
CA TRP A 193 12.55 16.21 2.40
C TRP A 193 13.30 16.94 1.28
N GLU A 194 14.05 18.00 1.59
CA GLU A 194 14.90 18.70 0.62
C GLU A 194 15.90 17.73 -0.05
N SER A 195 16.47 16.81 0.71
CA SER A 195 17.34 15.75 0.19
C SER A 195 16.61 14.82 -0.80
N MET A 196 15.37 14.43 -0.49
CA MET A 196 14.54 13.62 -1.39
C MET A 196 14.19 14.37 -2.68
N LEU A 197 13.85 15.66 -2.61
CA LEU A 197 13.62 16.50 -3.79
C LEU A 197 14.88 16.62 -4.66
N CYS A 198 16.04 16.82 -4.05
CA CYS A 198 17.33 16.79 -4.75
C CYS A 198 17.60 15.42 -5.42
N GLY A 199 17.25 14.31 -4.76
CA GLY A 199 17.32 12.97 -5.32
C GLY A 199 16.40 12.78 -6.53
N TYR A 200 15.21 13.39 -6.49
CA TYR A 200 14.27 13.39 -7.61
C TYR A 200 14.80 14.20 -8.80
N GLN A 201 15.28 15.42 -8.54
CA GLN A 201 15.84 16.31 -9.58
C GLN A 201 17.03 15.68 -10.29
N LYS A 202 17.85 14.90 -9.58
CA LYS A 202 18.93 14.16 -10.21
C LYS A 202 18.34 13.11 -11.16
N GLY A 203 18.40 13.38 -12.46
CA GLY A 203 17.90 12.47 -13.49
C GLY A 203 18.62 11.12 -13.45
N LYS A 204 18.03 10.12 -14.10
CA LYS A 204 18.60 8.77 -14.14
C LYS A 204 20.03 8.83 -14.69
N ASN A 205 20.98 8.22 -13.97
CA ASN A 205 22.41 8.20 -14.32
C ASN A 205 23.08 9.58 -14.47
N ASN A 206 22.57 10.64 -13.83
CA ASN A 206 23.06 12.02 -14.01
C ASN A 206 22.96 12.56 -15.44
N THR A 207 22.11 11.98 -16.28
CA THR A 207 22.07 12.35 -17.71
C THR A 207 21.34 13.66 -17.97
N HIS A 208 20.46 14.08 -17.07
CA HIS A 208 19.72 15.34 -17.12
C HIS A 208 19.20 15.71 -15.73
N SER A 209 18.69 16.93 -15.56
CA SER A 209 17.96 17.33 -14.36
C SER A 209 16.46 17.26 -14.62
N GLU A 210 15.72 16.59 -13.74
CA GLU A 210 14.27 16.52 -13.78
C GLU A 210 13.67 17.79 -13.21
N LYS A 211 12.65 18.32 -13.89
CA LYS A 211 11.85 19.44 -13.36
C LYS A 211 10.97 18.92 -12.22
N LEU A 212 11.01 19.60 -11.08
CA LEU A 212 10.07 19.38 -9.99
C LEU A 212 8.72 19.99 -10.34
N ASP A 213 7.65 19.29 -9.99
CA ASP A 213 6.33 19.89 -9.91
C ASP A 213 6.25 20.72 -8.62
N GLU A 214 5.76 21.96 -8.73
CA GLU A 214 5.62 22.88 -7.59
C GLU A 214 4.76 22.25 -6.49
N ALA A 215 3.75 21.45 -6.86
CA ALA A 215 2.86 20.76 -5.93
C ALA A 215 3.56 19.66 -5.09
N TRP A 216 4.82 19.32 -5.38
CA TRP A 216 5.60 18.33 -4.61
C TRP A 216 6.61 18.97 -3.67
N CYS A 217 6.83 20.28 -3.75
CA CYS A 217 7.83 20.95 -2.92
C CYS A 217 7.36 21.13 -1.47
N ASP A 218 6.06 21.04 -1.21
CA ASP A 218 5.51 21.11 0.14
C ASP A 218 5.97 19.93 1.01
N LEU A 219 6.17 20.19 2.30
CA LEU A 219 6.50 19.14 3.26
C LEU A 219 5.32 18.14 3.35
N PRO A 220 5.56 16.83 3.15
CA PRO A 220 4.49 15.84 3.20
C PRO A 220 3.87 15.75 4.60
N MET A 221 2.53 15.75 4.68
CA MET A 221 1.77 15.63 5.93
C MET A 221 1.47 14.18 6.32
N GLU A 222 1.87 13.22 5.49
CA GLU A 222 1.71 11.78 5.72
C GLU A 222 2.34 11.36 7.06
N GLY A 223 3.39 12.05 7.51
CA GLY A 223 4.03 11.81 8.81
C GLY A 223 3.10 11.92 10.03
N ASP A 224 1.95 12.62 9.89
CA ASP A 224 0.95 12.82 10.95
C ASP A 224 -0.11 11.71 11.00
N ILE A 225 -0.21 10.91 9.93
CA ILE A 225 -1.12 9.76 9.85
C ILE A 225 -0.47 8.57 10.57
N PRO A 226 -1.18 7.75 11.36
CA PRO A 226 -0.64 6.51 11.91
C PRO A 226 -0.06 5.60 10.82
N GLN A 227 1.11 4.99 11.06
CA GLN A 227 1.84 4.23 10.04
C GLN A 227 1.01 3.08 9.43
N PHE A 228 0.23 2.36 10.25
CA PHE A 228 -0.66 1.32 9.75
C PHE A 228 -1.67 1.86 8.72
N LEU A 229 -2.31 2.99 9.01
CA LEU A 229 -3.31 3.58 8.11
C LEU A 229 -2.68 4.01 6.79
N ARG A 230 -1.43 4.51 6.81
CA ARG A 230 -0.70 4.80 5.58
C ARG A 230 -0.36 3.56 4.76
N TRP A 231 0.12 2.50 5.41
CA TRP A 231 0.43 1.25 4.72
C TRP A 231 -0.84 0.62 4.14
N PHE A 232 -1.96 0.72 4.84
CA PHE A 232 -3.25 0.24 4.34
C PHE A 232 -3.78 1.09 3.17
N GLN A 233 -3.53 2.40 3.19
CA GLN A 233 -3.79 3.28 2.06
C GLN A 233 -2.91 2.92 0.85
N GLU A 234 -1.59 2.79 1.04
CA GLU A 234 -0.63 2.38 -0.01
C GLU A 234 -1.00 1.02 -0.61
N TRP A 235 -1.47 0.08 0.22
CA TRP A 235 -1.98 -1.21 -0.21
C TRP A 235 -3.16 -1.06 -1.16
N THR A 236 -4.13 -0.21 -0.78
CA THR A 236 -5.34 0.01 -1.58
C THR A 236 -5.04 0.71 -2.89
N GLU A 237 -4.20 1.74 -2.87
CA GLU A 237 -3.76 2.43 -4.09
C GLU A 237 -3.04 1.45 -5.04
N THR A 238 -2.19 0.58 -4.48
CA THR A 238 -1.48 -0.45 -5.27
C THR A 238 -2.45 -1.48 -5.85
N PHE A 239 -3.46 -1.88 -5.09
CA PHE A 239 -4.49 -2.81 -5.55
C PHE A 239 -5.41 -2.19 -6.62
N CYS A 240 -5.80 -0.93 -6.45
CA CYS A 240 -6.73 -0.22 -7.34
C CYS A 240 -6.11 0.29 -8.63
N VAL A 241 -4.79 0.44 -8.69
CA VAL A 241 -4.12 0.65 -9.96
C VAL A 241 -4.26 -0.64 -10.77
N HIS A 242 -4.97 -0.57 -11.90
CA HIS A 242 -5.06 -1.65 -12.88
C HIS A 242 -3.67 -2.20 -13.16
N ASP A 243 -3.39 -3.37 -12.61
CA ASP A 243 -2.09 -4.00 -12.67
C ASP A 243 -1.84 -4.48 -14.11
N ARG A 244 -0.56 -4.69 -14.44
CA ARG A 244 -0.12 -5.38 -15.66
C ARG A 244 -0.87 -6.69 -15.89
N LEU A 245 -1.41 -7.30 -14.84
CA LEU A 245 -2.27 -8.48 -14.89
C LEU A 245 -3.58 -8.22 -15.64
N TYR A 246 -4.25 -7.08 -15.42
CA TYR A 246 -5.46 -6.73 -16.16
C TYR A 246 -5.14 -6.38 -17.62
N ASP A 247 -4.08 -5.62 -17.87
CA ASP A 247 -3.64 -5.33 -19.24
C ASP A 247 -3.28 -6.60 -20.01
N LYS A 248 -2.57 -7.52 -19.35
CA LYS A 248 -2.23 -8.83 -19.91
C LYS A 248 -3.48 -9.67 -20.16
N LEU A 249 -4.41 -9.71 -19.22
CA LEU A 249 -5.70 -10.37 -19.37
C LEU A 249 -6.44 -9.84 -20.60
N ASN A 250 -6.57 -8.53 -20.69
CA ASN A 250 -7.24 -7.87 -21.81
C ASN A 250 -6.54 -8.21 -23.14
N SER A 251 -5.20 -8.14 -23.19
CA SER A 251 -4.43 -8.40 -24.41
C SER A 251 -4.50 -9.85 -24.90
N GLU A 252 -4.49 -10.82 -23.99
CA GLU A 252 -4.47 -12.24 -24.33
C GLU A 252 -5.88 -12.77 -24.63
N CYS A 253 -6.92 -12.06 -24.17
CA CYS A 253 -8.32 -12.45 -24.31
C CYS A 253 -9.10 -11.65 -25.38
N ILE A 254 -8.45 -10.77 -26.18
CA ILE A 254 -9.13 -9.90 -27.16
C ILE A 254 -10.06 -10.70 -28.09
N SER A 255 -9.53 -11.80 -28.64
CA SER A 255 -10.22 -12.68 -29.61
C SER A 255 -10.65 -14.01 -29.01
N ALA A 256 -10.57 -14.17 -27.69
CA ALA A 256 -10.96 -15.42 -27.05
C ALA A 256 -12.47 -15.52 -26.93
N GLU A 257 -13.00 -16.73 -27.12
CA GLU A 257 -14.42 -17.05 -26.97
C GLU A 257 -14.62 -18.17 -25.95
N CYS A 258 -15.70 -18.04 -25.18
CA CYS A 258 -16.17 -19.10 -24.29
C CYS A 258 -17.19 -19.95 -25.05
N THR A 259 -16.86 -21.23 -25.26
CA THR A 259 -17.76 -22.21 -25.90
C THR A 259 -17.92 -23.42 -24.98
N ASN A 260 -19.15 -23.75 -24.60
CA ASN A 260 -19.48 -24.92 -23.79
C ASN A 260 -18.63 -25.09 -22.50
N GLY A 261 -18.35 -23.99 -21.79
CA GLY A 261 -17.58 -24.03 -20.55
C GLY A 261 -16.06 -24.11 -20.75
N SER A 262 -15.57 -23.95 -21.99
CA SER A 262 -14.14 -23.87 -22.31
C SER A 262 -13.82 -22.57 -23.03
N VAL A 263 -12.73 -21.93 -22.62
CA VAL A 263 -12.10 -20.83 -23.36
C VAL A 263 -11.23 -21.44 -24.45
N ASP A 264 -11.37 -20.97 -25.68
CA ASP A 264 -10.68 -21.48 -26.87
C ASP A 264 -9.20 -21.09 -26.98
N ASN A 265 -8.75 -20.15 -26.13
CA ASN A 265 -7.39 -19.66 -26.10
C ASN A 265 -6.70 -19.98 -24.76
N SER A 266 -5.68 -20.83 -24.81
CA SER A 266 -4.94 -21.26 -23.62
C SER A 266 -4.22 -20.11 -22.91
N LYS A 267 -3.70 -19.11 -23.63
CA LYS A 267 -3.06 -17.93 -23.02
C LYS A 267 -4.08 -17.08 -22.26
N CYS A 268 -5.28 -16.91 -22.82
CA CYS A 268 -6.38 -16.26 -22.13
C CYS A 268 -6.78 -17.02 -20.86
N THR A 269 -6.92 -18.35 -20.93
CA THR A 269 -7.19 -19.18 -19.74
C THR A 269 -6.15 -18.99 -18.64
N HIS A 270 -4.85 -19.00 -18.98
CA HIS A 270 -3.78 -18.75 -18.02
C HIS A 270 -3.84 -17.33 -17.45
N ALA A 271 -4.16 -16.32 -18.26
CA ALA A 271 -4.33 -14.96 -17.79
C ALA A 271 -5.52 -14.83 -16.83
N CYS A 272 -6.67 -15.46 -17.13
CA CYS A 272 -7.84 -15.53 -16.24
C CYS A 272 -7.51 -16.19 -14.90
N VAL A 273 -6.75 -17.30 -14.91
CA VAL A 273 -6.32 -17.98 -13.67
C VAL A 273 -5.36 -17.11 -12.86
N ASN A 274 -4.40 -16.45 -13.51
CA ASN A 274 -3.46 -15.55 -12.84
C ASN A 274 -4.18 -14.36 -12.19
N TYR A 275 -5.13 -13.73 -12.89
CA TYR A 275 -5.95 -12.65 -12.35
C TYR A 275 -6.76 -13.12 -11.13
N LYS A 276 -7.43 -14.28 -11.24
CA LYS A 276 -8.19 -14.87 -10.14
C LYS A 276 -7.31 -15.12 -8.90
N ASN A 277 -6.14 -15.72 -9.08
CA ASN A 277 -5.22 -16.00 -7.99
C ASN A 277 -4.72 -14.71 -7.31
N TYR A 278 -4.43 -13.68 -8.11
CA TYR A 278 -4.05 -12.36 -7.60
C TYR A 278 -5.17 -11.72 -6.76
N VAL A 279 -6.41 -11.70 -7.26
CA VAL A 279 -7.54 -11.13 -6.52
C VAL A 279 -7.79 -11.91 -5.21
N LEU A 280 -7.67 -13.24 -5.22
CA LEU A 280 -7.81 -14.06 -4.01
C LEU A 280 -6.68 -13.82 -2.99
N SER A 281 -5.44 -13.62 -3.44
CA SER A 281 -4.36 -13.26 -2.52
C SER A 281 -4.61 -11.89 -1.89
N LYS A 282 -5.05 -10.91 -2.70
CA LYS A 282 -5.39 -9.57 -2.24
C LYS A 282 -6.60 -9.54 -1.31
N LYS A 283 -7.58 -10.43 -1.50
CA LYS A 283 -8.66 -10.64 -0.52
C LYS A 283 -8.11 -10.97 0.86
N THR A 284 -7.19 -11.93 0.92
CA THR A 284 -6.63 -12.39 2.18
C THR A 284 -5.86 -11.25 2.85
N GLU A 285 -5.04 -10.53 2.07
CA GLU A 285 -4.32 -9.34 2.55
C GLU A 285 -5.25 -8.23 3.06
N TYR A 286 -6.38 -8.01 2.37
CA TYR A 286 -7.39 -7.02 2.76
C TYR A 286 -8.10 -7.41 4.05
N GLU A 287 -8.60 -8.64 4.17
CA GLU A 287 -9.31 -9.13 5.35
C GLU A 287 -8.44 -9.02 6.61
N ILE A 288 -7.14 -9.35 6.48
CA ILE A 288 -6.16 -9.23 7.55
C ILE A 288 -6.03 -7.78 8.03
N GLN A 289 -5.84 -6.83 7.11
CA GLN A 289 -5.69 -5.41 7.45
C GLN A 289 -7.00 -4.78 7.94
N LYS A 290 -8.13 -5.13 7.31
CA LYS A 290 -9.47 -4.68 7.72
C LYS A 290 -9.76 -5.07 9.16
N ASN A 291 -9.44 -6.30 9.56
CA ASN A 291 -9.64 -6.74 10.95
C ASN A 291 -8.88 -5.87 11.95
N LYS A 292 -7.64 -5.49 11.63
CA LYS A 292 -6.88 -4.55 12.47
C LYS A 292 -7.52 -3.16 12.49
N TYR A 293 -7.92 -2.65 11.32
CA TYR A 293 -8.64 -1.38 11.22
C TYR A 293 -9.90 -1.36 12.09
N ASP A 294 -10.76 -2.37 11.96
CA ASP A 294 -12.02 -2.47 12.70
C ASP A 294 -11.80 -2.55 14.21
N THR A 295 -10.70 -3.18 14.63
CA THR A 295 -10.36 -3.37 16.05
C THR A 295 -9.78 -2.11 16.69
N GLU A 296 -8.91 -1.39 15.97
CA GLU A 296 -8.06 -0.34 16.57
C GLU A 296 -8.33 1.08 16.07
N PHE A 297 -9.03 1.25 14.95
CA PHE A 297 -9.19 2.55 14.28
C PHE A 297 -10.65 2.92 14.01
N LYS A 298 -11.54 1.94 13.80
CA LYS A 298 -12.98 2.17 13.69
C LYS A 298 -13.54 2.59 15.05
N ASN A 299 -14.40 3.61 15.03
CA ASN A 299 -15.01 4.27 16.20
C ASN A 299 -13.99 4.88 17.19
N GLN A 300 -12.75 5.13 16.75
CA GLN A 300 -11.71 5.78 17.55
C GLN A 300 -11.45 7.19 17.02
N ASN A 301 -11.10 8.14 17.90
CA ASN A 301 -10.74 9.52 17.53
C ASN A 301 -11.77 10.22 16.60
N GLY A 302 -13.07 9.93 16.76
CA GLY A 302 -14.13 10.52 15.95
C GLY A 302 -14.27 9.94 14.53
N ASN A 303 -13.60 8.83 14.23
CA ASN A 303 -13.76 8.10 12.97
C ASN A 303 -14.79 6.97 13.12
N ASP A 304 -16.00 7.16 12.61
CA ASP A 304 -17.09 6.16 12.61
C ASP A 304 -17.17 5.32 11.33
N LYS A 305 -16.32 5.63 10.35
CA LYS A 305 -16.34 5.05 9.01
C LYS A 305 -15.86 3.61 8.99
N ASP A 306 -16.46 2.81 8.14
CA ASP A 306 -15.94 1.51 7.76
C ASP A 306 -14.65 1.65 6.93
N ALA A 307 -13.84 0.59 6.89
CA ALA A 307 -12.56 0.61 6.17
C ALA A 307 -12.65 1.09 4.70
N PRO A 308 -13.62 0.62 3.88
CA PRO A 308 -13.77 1.11 2.51
C PRO A 308 -14.02 2.62 2.43
N ASP A 309 -14.94 3.14 3.26
CA ASP A 309 -15.32 4.55 3.28
C ASP A 309 -14.16 5.43 3.75
N TYR A 310 -13.46 5.00 4.81
CA TYR A 310 -12.29 5.71 5.30
C TYR A 310 -11.20 5.82 4.25
N ILE A 311 -10.88 4.72 3.55
CA ILE A 311 -9.84 4.72 2.53
C ILE A 311 -10.26 5.56 1.33
N LYS A 312 -11.52 5.47 0.90
CA LYS A 312 -12.07 6.27 -0.19
C LYS A 312 -11.86 7.77 0.05
N ASP A 313 -12.17 8.24 1.25
CA ASP A 313 -12.00 9.65 1.61
C ASP A 313 -10.54 10.10 1.67
N LYS A 314 -9.62 9.19 2.01
CA LYS A 314 -8.18 9.51 2.14
C LYS A 314 -7.42 9.45 0.82
N CYS A 315 -7.91 8.69 -0.16
CA CYS A 315 -7.22 8.49 -1.43
C CYS A 315 -7.61 9.44 -2.58
N ASN A 316 -8.45 10.47 -2.36
CA ASN A 316 -8.87 11.41 -3.41
C ASN A 316 -9.33 10.70 -4.72
N ASN A 317 -10.19 9.68 -4.60
CA ASN A 317 -10.72 8.84 -5.69
C ASN A 317 -9.76 7.78 -6.30
N ASN A 318 -8.47 7.79 -5.97
CA ASN A 318 -7.52 6.76 -6.46
C ASN A 318 -7.79 5.36 -5.90
N CYS A 319 -8.62 5.26 -4.86
CA CYS A 319 -9.01 4.01 -4.21
C CYS A 319 -10.47 3.63 -4.47
N ASP A 320 -11.16 4.28 -5.40
CA ASP A 320 -12.60 4.07 -5.64
C ASP A 320 -12.95 2.62 -5.94
N CYS A 321 -12.02 1.89 -6.55
CA CYS A 321 -12.13 0.46 -6.84
C CYS A 321 -12.50 -0.36 -5.58
N ILE A 322 -12.10 0.07 -4.38
CA ILE A 322 -12.40 -0.66 -3.14
C ILE A 322 -13.89 -0.62 -2.80
N SER A 323 -14.57 0.50 -3.08
CA SER A 323 -15.99 0.63 -2.81
C SER A 323 -16.86 -0.15 -3.80
N TYR A 324 -16.41 -0.26 -5.06
CA TYR A 324 -17.17 -0.93 -6.12
C TYR A 324 -16.86 -2.43 -6.25
N HIS A 325 -15.64 -2.86 -5.95
CA HIS A 325 -15.21 -4.25 -6.17
C HIS A 325 -15.10 -5.09 -4.90
N ILE A 326 -15.06 -4.49 -3.71
CA ILE A 326 -14.62 -5.16 -2.48
C ILE A 326 -15.67 -5.17 -1.36
N ASP A 327 -16.66 -4.27 -1.37
CA ASP A 327 -17.54 -4.10 -0.20
C ASP A 327 -18.67 -5.16 -0.11
N ASP A 328 -19.03 -5.84 -1.21
CA ASP A 328 -19.98 -6.95 -1.16
C ASP A 328 -19.27 -8.27 -0.79
N LYS A 329 -19.75 -8.97 0.24
CA LYS A 329 -19.36 -10.37 0.57
C LYS A 329 -19.44 -11.30 -0.65
N LYS A 330 -20.22 -10.93 -1.68
CA LYS A 330 -20.34 -11.60 -2.97
C LYS A 330 -19.11 -11.42 -3.87
N ASN A 331 -18.58 -10.20 -4.02
CA ASN A 331 -17.52 -9.90 -4.99
C ASN A 331 -16.17 -10.56 -4.63
N TRP A 332 -15.89 -10.72 -3.34
CA TRP A 332 -14.73 -11.48 -2.87
C TRP A 332 -14.85 -13.00 -3.03
N LYS A 333 -16.06 -13.54 -3.23
CA LYS A 333 -16.26 -14.98 -3.47
C LYS A 333 -16.09 -15.32 -4.95
N GLU A 334 -16.40 -14.36 -5.82
CA GLU A 334 -16.34 -14.50 -7.27
C GLU A 334 -15.32 -13.49 -7.85
N PRO A 335 -14.03 -13.84 -7.94
CA PRO A 335 -12.96 -12.91 -8.32
C PRO A 335 -13.13 -12.24 -9.69
N TYR A 336 -13.96 -12.79 -10.58
CA TYR A 336 -14.24 -12.19 -11.88
C TYR A 336 -15.34 -11.11 -11.83
N GLU A 337 -16.06 -10.98 -10.71
CA GLU A 337 -16.98 -9.86 -10.46
C GLU A 337 -16.23 -8.53 -10.27
N THR A 338 -14.92 -8.57 -10.00
CA THR A 338 -14.08 -7.37 -9.92
C THR A 338 -13.63 -6.85 -11.29
N LEU A 339 -13.98 -7.53 -12.40
CA LEU A 339 -13.70 -7.07 -13.76
C LEU A 339 -14.80 -6.13 -14.25
N ASP A 340 -14.45 -4.88 -14.56
CA ASP A 340 -15.38 -3.92 -15.18
C ASP A 340 -15.85 -4.36 -16.58
N ASN A 341 -14.98 -5.08 -17.30
CA ASN A 341 -15.28 -5.53 -18.66
C ASN A 341 -16.12 -6.82 -18.64
N MET A 342 -17.42 -6.68 -18.90
CA MET A 342 -18.37 -7.80 -18.98
C MET A 342 -17.97 -8.89 -19.98
N LYS A 343 -17.28 -8.54 -21.08
CA LYS A 343 -16.79 -9.54 -22.06
C LYS A 343 -15.69 -10.39 -21.44
N LEU A 344 -14.69 -9.76 -20.81
CA LEU A 344 -13.60 -10.49 -20.13
C LEU A 344 -14.14 -11.35 -18.99
N LYS A 345 -15.10 -10.82 -18.22
CA LYS A 345 -15.80 -11.58 -17.19
C LYS A 345 -16.46 -12.83 -17.76
N GLY A 346 -17.25 -12.71 -18.83
CA GLY A 346 -17.92 -13.86 -19.47
C GLY A 346 -16.95 -14.89 -20.07
N ILE A 347 -15.76 -14.46 -20.50
CA ILE A 347 -14.71 -15.37 -20.96
C ILE A 347 -14.08 -16.11 -19.77
N CYS A 348 -13.72 -15.40 -18.70
CA CYS A 348 -13.03 -16.03 -17.57
C CYS A 348 -13.95 -16.88 -16.69
N ASP A 349 -15.21 -16.46 -16.53
CA ASP A 349 -16.25 -17.18 -15.80
C ASP A 349 -17.11 -18.03 -16.75
N CYS A 350 -16.45 -18.69 -17.71
CA CYS A 350 -17.10 -19.42 -18.79
C CYS A 350 -18.08 -20.48 -18.23
N PRO A 351 -19.40 -20.30 -18.36
CA PRO A 351 -20.37 -21.18 -17.73
C PRO A 351 -20.31 -22.57 -18.37
N LYS A 352 -20.22 -23.60 -17.53
CA LYS A 352 -20.37 -24.98 -18.00
C LYS A 352 -21.81 -25.21 -18.44
N PRO A 353 -22.04 -25.93 -19.56
CA PRO A 353 -23.39 -26.29 -19.95
C PRO A 353 -24.05 -27.04 -18.80
N LEU A 354 -25.32 -26.72 -18.51
CA LEU A 354 -26.09 -27.50 -17.56
C LEU A 354 -26.01 -28.97 -18.00
N PRO A 355 -25.79 -29.92 -17.06
CA PRO A 355 -25.91 -31.33 -17.41
C PRO A 355 -27.26 -31.52 -18.07
N LEU A 356 -27.27 -32.04 -19.31
CA LEU A 356 -28.51 -32.43 -19.95
C LEU A 356 -29.22 -33.35 -18.95
N PHE A 357 -30.41 -32.95 -18.49
CA PHE A 357 -31.32 -33.90 -17.87
C PHE A 357 -31.49 -35.02 -18.90
N SER A 358 -30.89 -36.17 -18.64
CA SER A 358 -31.10 -37.31 -19.50
C SER A 358 -32.54 -37.73 -19.25
N ASP A 359 -33.41 -37.47 -20.22
CA ASP A 359 -34.76 -38.02 -20.28
C ASP A 359 -34.63 -39.54 -20.49
N ASN A 360 -34.20 -40.26 -19.45
CA ASN A 360 -34.22 -41.72 -19.40
C ASN A 360 -35.60 -42.21 -18.94
N THR A 361 -36.66 -41.44 -19.21
CA THR A 361 -38.05 -41.91 -19.10
C THR A 361 -38.35 -43.03 -20.10
N SER A 362 -37.52 -43.21 -21.14
CA SER A 362 -37.61 -44.37 -22.05
C SER A 362 -37.03 -45.67 -21.47
N ASP A 363 -36.07 -45.59 -20.54
CA ASP A 363 -35.36 -46.77 -20.01
C ASP A 363 -36.10 -47.41 -18.81
N ILE A 364 -36.93 -46.63 -18.11
CA ILE A 364 -37.82 -47.11 -17.03
C ILE A 364 -39.05 -47.84 -17.60
N LEU A 365 -39.56 -47.41 -18.77
CA LEU A 365 -40.69 -48.03 -19.45
C LEU A 365 -40.33 -49.36 -20.14
N GLN A 366 -39.08 -49.57 -20.54
CA GLN A 366 -38.62 -50.85 -21.10
C GLN A 366 -38.26 -51.92 -20.03
N LYS A 367 -37.96 -51.52 -18.80
CA LYS A 367 -37.63 -52.45 -17.70
C LYS A 367 -38.75 -52.69 -16.68
N THR A 368 -39.88 -52.00 -16.83
CA THR A 368 -41.08 -52.24 -16.00
C THR A 368 -42.15 -52.95 -16.82
N ILE A 369 -41.86 -54.16 -17.29
CA ILE A 369 -42.92 -55.14 -17.51
C ILE A 369 -43.43 -55.49 -16.10
N PRO A 370 -44.71 -55.26 -15.76
CA PRO A 370 -45.21 -55.59 -14.45
C PRO A 370 -45.19 -57.12 -14.30
N PHE A 371 -44.21 -57.62 -13.55
CA PHE A 371 -44.13 -59.01 -13.05
C PHE A 371 -45.35 -59.41 -12.19
N GLY A 372 -46.33 -58.50 -12.00
CA GLY A 372 -47.60 -58.71 -11.30
C GLY A 372 -48.76 -59.26 -12.14
N VAL A 373 -48.63 -59.41 -13.47
CA VAL A 373 -49.71 -60.00 -14.30
C VAL A 373 -49.46 -61.49 -14.65
N ALA A 374 -48.22 -61.98 -14.52
CA ALA A 374 -47.89 -63.39 -14.75
C ALA A 374 -48.21 -64.32 -13.55
N LEU A 375 -48.38 -63.78 -12.34
CA LEU A 375 -48.72 -64.55 -11.12
C LEU A 375 -50.22 -64.66 -10.84
N ALA A 376 -51.06 -63.86 -11.52
CA ALA A 376 -52.52 -63.92 -11.38
C ALA A 376 -53.18 -65.00 -12.27
N LEU A 377 -52.51 -65.45 -13.34
CA LEU A 377 -53.04 -66.48 -14.26
C LEU A 377 -52.63 -67.92 -13.90
N GLY A 378 -51.65 -68.12 -13.01
CA GLY A 378 -51.32 -69.45 -12.46
C GLY A 378 -52.25 -69.90 -11.31
N SER A 379 -52.92 -68.96 -10.65
CA SER A 379 -53.74 -69.22 -9.45
C SER A 379 -55.20 -69.59 -9.74
N ILE A 380 -55.67 -69.44 -10.99
CA ILE A 380 -57.04 -69.82 -11.41
C ILE A 380 -57.08 -71.28 -11.94
N ALA A 381 -55.94 -71.84 -12.36
CA ALA A 381 -55.87 -73.23 -12.85
C ALA A 381 -55.92 -74.29 -11.72
N PHE A 382 -55.69 -73.91 -10.46
CA PHE A 382 -55.74 -74.82 -9.30
C PHE A 382 -57.12 -74.92 -8.61
N LEU A 383 -58.11 -74.13 -9.06
CA LEU A 383 -59.48 -74.12 -8.50
C LEU A 383 -60.50 -74.97 -9.30
N PHE A 384 -60.06 -75.65 -10.36
CA PHE A 384 -60.92 -76.54 -11.18
C PHE A 384 -60.44 -78.01 -11.26
N MET A 385 -59.55 -78.44 -10.36
CA MET A 385 -59.34 -79.88 -10.10
C MET A 385 -60.16 -80.30 -8.89
N LYS A 386 -61.35 -80.84 -9.16
CA LYS A 386 -62.01 -81.87 -8.35
C LYS A 386 -62.33 -83.04 -9.26
#